data_AF-A0A7H4PJW1-F1
#
_entry.id   AF-A0A7H4PJW1-F1
#
_cell.length_a   1.000
_cell.length_b   1.000
_cell.length_c   1.000
_cell.angle_alpha   90.00
_cell.angle_beta   90.00
_cell.angle_gamma   90.00
#
_symmetry.space_group_name_H-M   'P 1'
#
loop_
_entity.id
_entity.type
_entity.pdbx_description
1 polymer ?
#
loop_
_entity_poly.entity_id
_entity_poly.type
_entity_poly.pdbx_seq_one_letter_code
_entity_poly.pdbx_strand_id
1 'polypeptide(L)'
;MGPRVASTFLQRWLTALNMQGKLYPDLKTDGAIGNLTIAALKSYLAVRGKDGEVTLLKALNCSQGARYLELAEARPANEAFLYGWVKERVSL
;
A
#
# COMPACT_ATOMS: atom_id res chain seq x y z
N MET A 1 -2.01 -9.45 -9.67
CA MET A 1 -3.11 -8.82 -8.91
C MET A 1 -3.72 -7.72 -9.78
N GLY A 2 -5.04 -7.49 -9.73
CA GLY A 2 -5.67 -6.42 -10.50
C GLY A 2 -5.42 -5.03 -9.88
N PRO A 3 -5.46 -3.93 -10.66
CA PRO A 3 -5.16 -2.57 -10.19
C PRO A 3 -5.97 -2.15 -8.95
N ARG A 4 -7.22 -2.61 -8.86
CA ARG A 4 -8.12 -2.31 -7.74
C ARG A 4 -7.56 -2.72 -6.38
N VAL A 5 -6.86 -3.87 -6.30
CA VAL A 5 -6.26 -4.36 -5.05
C VAL A 5 -5.18 -3.39 -4.56
N ALA A 6 -4.30 -2.95 -5.46
CA ALA A 6 -3.25 -1.99 -5.13
C ALA A 6 -3.83 -0.64 -4.67
N SER A 7 -4.86 -0.15 -5.37
CA SER A 7 -5.56 1.08 -4.99
C SER A 7 -6.19 0.99 -3.59
N THR A 8 -6.79 -0.15 -3.24
CA THR A 8 -7.35 -0.36 -1.91
C THR A 8 -6.28 -0.36 -0.82
N PHE A 9 -5.09 -0.94 -1.07
CA PHE A 9 -3.99 -0.85 -0.12
C PHE A 9 -3.55 0.59 0.11
N LEU A 10 -3.40 1.38 -0.96
CA LEU A 10 -3.06 2.80 -0.85
C LEU A 10 -4.08 3.56 0.00
N GLN A 11 -5.38 3.40 -0.27
CA GLN A 11 -6.43 4.07 0.49
C GLN A 11 -6.39 3.68 1.98
N ARG A 12 -6.21 2.39 2.30
CA ARG A 12 -6.09 1.92 3.69
C ARG A 12 -4.90 2.53 4.42
N TRP A 13 -3.74 2.57 3.76
CA TRP A 13 -2.53 3.13 4.37
C TRP A 13 -2.59 4.65 4.54
N LEU A 14 -3.13 5.38 3.55
CA LEU A 14 -3.34 6.82 3.69
C LEU A 14 -4.29 7.11 4.86
N THR A 15 -5.41 6.39 4.98
CA THR A 15 -6.31 6.50 6.13
C THR A 15 -5.58 6.22 7.45
N ALA A 16 -4.83 5.12 7.56
CA ALA A 16 -4.12 4.78 8.80
C ALA A 16 -3.02 5.81 9.17
N LEU A 17 -2.44 6.50 8.19
CA LEU A 17 -1.34 7.44 8.37
C LEU A 17 -1.76 8.91 8.40
N ASN A 18 -3.08 9.19 8.46
CA ASN A 18 -3.65 10.54 8.40
C ASN A 18 -3.60 11.33 9.73
N MET A 19 -2.92 10.81 10.75
CA MET A 19 -2.81 11.40 12.09
C MET A 19 -4.17 11.65 12.75
N GLN A 20 -5.02 10.62 12.83
CA GLN A 20 -6.39 10.72 13.40
C GLN A 20 -7.23 11.77 12.66
N GLY A 21 -7.15 11.79 11.34
CA GLY A 21 -7.89 12.72 10.48
C GLY A 21 -7.31 14.14 10.39
N LYS A 22 -6.20 14.46 11.08
CA LYS A 22 -5.61 15.82 11.07
C LYS A 22 -5.08 16.23 9.70
N LEU A 23 -4.57 15.28 8.91
CA LEU A 23 -4.04 15.57 7.57
C LEU A 23 -5.17 15.65 6.53
N TYR A 24 -6.14 14.75 6.65
CA TYR A 24 -7.33 14.60 5.81
C TYR A 24 -8.26 13.55 6.44
N PRO A 25 -9.58 13.58 6.16
CA PRO A 25 -10.52 12.57 6.63
C PRO A 25 -10.20 11.17 6.11
N ASP A 26 -10.71 10.14 6.79
CA ASP A 26 -10.59 8.75 6.37
C ASP A 26 -11.15 8.55 4.95
N LEU A 27 -10.40 7.84 4.12
CA LEU A 27 -10.80 7.50 2.76
C LEU A 27 -11.69 6.26 2.75
N LYS A 28 -12.68 6.28 1.85
CA LYS A 28 -13.39 5.07 1.45
C LYS A 28 -12.44 4.13 0.70
N THR A 29 -12.39 2.87 1.11
CA THR A 29 -11.50 1.86 0.52
C THR A 29 -12.17 1.11 -0.64
N ASP A 30 -12.62 1.83 -1.65
CA ASP A 30 -13.35 1.28 -2.81
C ASP A 30 -12.45 0.77 -3.95
N GLY A 31 -11.15 1.09 -3.88
CA GLY A 31 -10.15 0.77 -4.90
C GLY A 31 -10.21 1.67 -6.14
N ALA A 32 -11.01 2.75 -6.11
CA ALA A 32 -11.08 3.75 -7.16
C ALA A 32 -10.22 4.97 -6.80
N ILE A 33 -9.21 5.27 -7.63
CA ILE A 33 -8.37 6.46 -7.44
C ILE A 33 -9.11 7.68 -7.99
N GLY A 34 -9.78 8.41 -7.11
CA GLY A 34 -10.42 9.68 -7.40
C GLY A 34 -9.70 10.88 -6.79
N ASN A 35 -10.30 12.07 -6.94
CA ASN A 35 -9.74 13.33 -6.46
C ASN A 35 -9.43 13.31 -4.95
N LEU A 36 -10.25 12.63 -4.14
CA LEU A 36 -10.03 12.51 -2.70
C LEU A 36 -8.76 11.71 -2.37
N THR A 37 -8.53 10.57 -3.04
CA THR A 37 -7.30 9.78 -2.86
C THR A 37 -6.07 10.57 -3.28
N ILE A 38 -6.14 11.31 -4.39
CA ILE A 38 -5.04 12.15 -4.87
C ILE A 38 -4.76 13.30 -3.89
N ALA A 39 -5.79 13.96 -3.37
CA ALA A 39 -5.63 15.03 -2.38
C ALA A 39 -5.03 14.52 -1.07
N ALA A 40 -5.47 13.36 -0.58
CA ALA A 40 -4.91 12.70 0.60
C ALA A 40 -3.43 12.36 0.42
N LEU A 41 -3.05 11.79 -0.73
CA LEU A 41 -1.64 11.50 -1.03
C LEU A 41 -0.80 12.78 -1.06
N LYS A 42 -1.30 13.85 -1.68
CA LYS A 42 -0.61 15.15 -1.69
C LYS A 42 -0.43 15.72 -0.29
N SER A 43 -1.48 15.72 0.53
CA SER A 43 -1.43 16.20 1.92
C SER A 43 -0.45 15.37 2.77
N TYR A 44 -0.48 14.03 2.61
CA TYR A 44 0.47 13.13 3.25
C TYR A 44 1.93 13.47 2.89
N LEU A 45 2.23 13.59 1.60
CA LEU A 45 3.58 13.89 1.12
C LEU A 45 4.03 15.31 1.50
N ALA A 46 3.12 16.28 1.54
CA ALA A 46 3.43 17.65 1.96
C ALA A 46 3.90 17.70 3.43
N VAL A 47 3.30 16.90 4.31
CA VAL A 47 3.65 16.88 5.74
C VAL A 47 4.82 15.94 6.06
N ARG A 48 4.91 14.79 5.37
CA ARG A 48 5.89 13.75 5.69
C ARG A 48 7.14 13.76 4.80
N GLY A 49 7.12 14.50 3.69
CA GLY A 49 8.25 14.63 2.77
C GLY A 49 8.75 13.29 2.22
N LYS A 50 10.06 13.23 1.95
CA LYS A 50 10.73 12.05 1.38
C LYS A 50 10.65 10.82 2.28
N ASP A 51 10.77 11.01 3.60
CA ASP A 51 10.69 9.90 4.55
C ASP A 51 9.29 9.28 4.54
N GLY A 52 8.24 10.11 4.39
CA GLY A 52 6.87 9.66 4.18
C GLY A 52 6.72 8.82 2.92
N GLU A 53 7.26 9.29 1.79
CA GLU A 53 7.22 8.54 0.53
C GLU A 53 7.84 7.14 0.69
N VAL A 54 9.04 7.05 1.25
CA VAL A 54 9.73 5.77 1.50
C VAL A 54 8.91 4.90 2.47
N THR A 55 8.36 5.48 3.52
CA THR A 55 7.52 4.77 4.50
C THR A 55 6.26 4.21 3.85
N LEU A 56 5.58 4.98 3.01
CA LEU A 56 4.38 4.55 2.30
C LEU A 56 4.69 3.42 1.32
N LEU A 57 5.81 3.50 0.60
CA LEU A 57 6.26 2.42 -0.28
C LEU A 57 6.55 1.13 0.50
N LYS A 58 7.23 1.22 1.65
CA LYS A 58 7.44 0.07 2.55
C LYS A 58 6.10 -0.53 3.01
N ALA A 59 5.16 0.31 3.41
CA ALA A 59 3.84 -0.11 3.87
C ALA A 59 3.04 -0.85 2.75
N LEU A 60 3.09 -0.33 1.52
CA LEU A 60 2.49 -0.98 0.35
C LEU A 60 3.15 -2.33 0.04
N ASN A 61 4.47 -2.43 0.18
CA ASN A 61 5.20 -3.70 0.03
C ASN A 61 4.80 -4.70 1.12
N CYS A 62 4.57 -4.27 2.36
CA CYS A 62 4.06 -5.16 3.42
C CYS A 62 2.71 -5.77 3.04
N SER A 63 1.76 -4.97 2.54
CA SER A 63 0.45 -5.49 2.10
C SER A 63 0.55 -6.40 0.88
N GLN A 64 1.44 -6.10 -0.07
CA GLN A 64 1.69 -6.97 -1.21
C GLN A 64 2.31 -8.30 -0.78
N GLY A 65 3.28 -8.28 0.13
CA GLY A 65 3.93 -9.47 0.67
C GLY A 65 2.93 -10.39 1.38
N ALA A 66 2.11 -9.83 2.27
CA ALA A 66 1.03 -10.59 2.93
C ALA A 66 0.07 -11.24 1.91
N ARG A 67 -0.32 -10.48 0.87
CA ARG A 67 -1.21 -11.01 -0.17
C ARG A 67 -0.53 -12.07 -1.04
N TYR A 68 0.75 -11.96 -1.33
CA TYR A 68 1.48 -12.99 -2.07
C TYR A 68 1.68 -14.26 -1.23
N LEU A 69 1.84 -14.13 0.09
CA LEU A 69 1.87 -15.25 1.01
C LEU A 69 0.55 -16.04 0.95
N GLU A 70 -0.60 -15.37 1.10
CA GLU A 70 -1.93 -15.99 0.97
C GLU A 70 -2.10 -16.73 -0.38
N LEU A 71 -1.58 -16.16 -1.47
CA LEU A 71 -1.65 -16.78 -2.80
C LEU A 71 -0.73 -18.00 -2.95
N ALA A 72 0.40 -18.04 -2.24
CA ALA A 72 1.31 -19.17 -2.22
C ALA A 72 0.74 -20.32 -1.37
N GLU A 73 0.13 -20.00 -0.21
CA GLU A 73 -0.56 -20.98 0.63
C GLU A 73 -1.70 -21.70 -0.11
N ALA A 74 -2.45 -20.97 -0.95
CA ALA A 74 -3.51 -21.55 -1.75
C ALA A 74 -3.02 -22.34 -2.98
N ARG A 75 -1.78 -22.11 -3.45
CA ARG A 75 -1.22 -22.76 -4.64
C ARG A 75 0.32 -22.81 -4.57
N PRO A 76 0.92 -23.98 -4.26
CA PRO A 76 2.37 -24.13 -4.11
C PRO A 76 3.19 -23.70 -5.33
N ALA A 77 2.62 -23.75 -6.54
CA ALA A 77 3.28 -23.28 -7.76
C ALA A 77 3.70 -21.78 -7.73
N ASN A 78 3.19 -21.00 -6.77
CA ASN A 78 3.53 -19.58 -6.61
C ASN A 78 4.73 -19.33 -5.67
N GLU A 79 5.26 -20.35 -4.97
CA GLU A 79 6.29 -20.19 -3.94
C GLU A 79 7.60 -19.58 -4.49
N ALA A 80 8.08 -20.07 -5.63
CA ALA A 80 9.29 -19.55 -6.26
C ALA A 80 9.15 -18.07 -6.66
N PHE A 81 7.96 -17.68 -7.15
CA PHE A 81 7.66 -16.28 -7.46
C PHE A 81 7.62 -15.43 -6.19
N LEU A 82 6.97 -15.90 -5.12
CA LEU A 82 6.92 -15.18 -3.84
C LEU A 82 8.33 -14.92 -3.30
N TYR A 83 9.19 -15.94 -3.27
CA TYR A 83 10.57 -15.80 -2.80
C TYR A 83 11.34 -14.75 -3.61
N GLY A 84 11.30 -14.85 -4.95
CA GLY A 84 11.96 -13.89 -5.83
C GLY A 84 11.42 -12.46 -5.66
N TRP A 85 10.10 -12.31 -5.50
CA TRP A 85 9.49 -11.00 -5.28
C TRP A 85 9.96 -10.36 -3.98
N VAL A 86 9.96 -11.11 -2.87
CA VAL A 86 10.45 -10.59 -1.58
C VAL A 86 11.93 -10.20 -1.68
N LYS A 87 12.76 -11.06 -2.28
CA LYS A 87 14.20 -10.81 -2.45
C LYS A 87 14.50 -9.52 -3.22
N GLU A 88 13.80 -9.27 -4.32
CA GLU A 88 14.13 -8.17 -5.24
C GLU A 88 13.38 -6.85 -4.94
N ARG A 89 12.24 -6.90 -4.24
CA ARG A 89 11.35 -5.74 -4.07
C ARG A 89 11.22 -5.24 -2.63
N VAL A 90 11.66 -6.01 -1.63
CA VAL A 90 11.53 -5.64 -0.21
C VAL A 90 12.91 -5.42 0.39
N SER A 91 13.12 -4.26 1.02
CA SER A 91 14.38 -3.87 1.67
C SER A 91 14.14 -3.44 3.12
N LEU A 92 15.12 -3.73 4.00
CA LEU A 92 15.15 -3.25 5.39
C LEU A 92 15.66 -1.81 5.45
#